data_AF-A0A8C6PA63-F1
#
_entry.id   AF-A0A8C6PA63-F1
#
_cell.length_a   1.000
_cell.length_b   1.000
_cell.length_c   1.000
_cell.angle_alpha   90.00
_cell.angle_beta   90.00
_cell.angle_gamma   90.00
#
_symmetry.space_group_name_H-M   'P 1'
#
loop_
_entity.id
_entity.type
_entity.pdbx_description
1 polymer ?
#
loop_
_entity_poly.entity_id
_entity_poly.type
_entity_poly.pdbx_seq_one_letter_code
_entity_poly.pdbx_strand_id
1 'polypeptide(L)'
;MSAMAKALFPRAWVKKSFYFQARVSCVRVKYLFLTWLAVLVGSWVLYVQYSAYTELCRGHECKSAICDKYRRGIIDGSACSSLCDKETLYLGRCLSTLANNQVGDGATYCSASSFEACGHHWRSALHQVYTGSWGDYSGLIRCNLGEVVHYELGEEPEPHRQAFAFDKPTRGTSVEKFKEMVFNHLKSKLGEDPNLASLVSQILSVADGNRDGRVSLPEARSTWALLQMDEVLLGLLLQDRGHTPRLLGYCGDLYMTERVPYGPLYGLSLPWPLVSWVPGGLQRAMDQWFTPSWPRKAKISMGLLELVEDIFHGTYGSFLICDLAAAHFGYTDRHELRLTNTRVMVPEDEFRRSMQVLKCETDADCVYGVDCHTSCDSTARRCRVEPLQPNLAKACGALKDYLLRGAPSELREELEQQLYSCMALRGNAGQMNMEHSLILNNLKALLWRQISHTKDS
;
A
#
# COMPACT_ATOMS: atom_id res chain seq x y z
N MET A 1 -71.10 42.15 71.35
CA MET A 1 -70.15 42.51 70.27
C MET A 1 -69.25 41.31 69.99
N SER A 2 -68.98 41.12 68.69
CA SER A 2 -68.32 40.03 67.97
C SER A 2 -67.10 39.33 68.58
N ALA A 3 -66.91 38.05 68.24
CA ALA A 3 -65.86 37.62 67.28
C ALA A 3 -65.92 36.09 66.97
N MET A 4 -66.06 35.75 65.68
CA MET A 4 -65.76 34.45 65.05
C MET A 4 -64.44 34.62 64.26
N ALA A 5 -63.40 33.78 64.34
CA ALA A 5 -63.20 32.37 63.97
C ALA A 5 -62.62 32.15 62.53
N LYS A 6 -61.53 31.36 62.51
CA LYS A 6 -61.04 30.38 61.49
C LYS A 6 -60.20 30.83 60.27
N ALA A 7 -58.90 30.56 60.41
CA ALA A 7 -58.00 29.73 59.58
C ALA A 7 -58.09 29.74 58.02
N LEU A 8 -56.99 30.12 57.38
CA LEU A 8 -56.63 29.87 55.99
C LEU A 8 -55.27 29.13 55.93
N PHE A 9 -55.27 27.87 55.48
CA PHE A 9 -54.06 27.15 55.05
C PHE A 9 -53.70 27.55 53.61
N PRO A 10 -52.45 27.95 53.29
CA PRO A 10 -52.05 28.15 51.91
C PRO A 10 -51.59 26.83 51.26
N ARG A 11 -52.38 26.37 50.30
CA ARG A 11 -52.21 25.28 49.31
C ARG A 11 -50.90 25.29 48.47
N ALA A 12 -49.88 26.08 48.82
CA ALA A 12 -48.73 26.37 47.95
C ALA A 12 -47.59 25.33 48.03
N TRP A 13 -47.50 24.56 49.12
CA TRP A 13 -46.35 23.67 49.35
C TRP A 13 -46.45 22.28 48.70
N VAL A 14 -47.66 21.83 48.32
CA VAL A 14 -47.83 20.49 47.73
C VAL A 14 -47.55 20.46 46.22
N LYS A 15 -47.70 21.59 45.50
CA LYS A 15 -47.44 21.64 44.04
C LYS A 15 -45.96 21.69 43.66
N LYS A 16 -45.08 22.17 44.54
CA LYS A 16 -43.65 22.34 44.22
C LYS A 16 -42.86 21.03 44.22
N SER A 17 -43.31 20.02 44.99
CA SER A 17 -42.64 18.71 45.06
C SER A 17 -42.93 17.85 43.83
N PHE A 18 -44.17 17.85 43.32
CA PHE A 18 -44.56 17.07 42.12
C PHE A 18 -43.87 17.55 40.82
N TYR A 19 -43.68 18.86 40.65
CA TYR A 19 -43.00 19.40 39.46
C TYR A 19 -41.51 19.05 39.40
N PHE A 20 -40.86 18.94 40.57
CA PHE A 20 -39.45 18.54 40.65
C PHE A 20 -39.28 17.03 40.43
N GLN A 21 -40.19 16.21 40.96
CA GLN A 21 -40.20 14.75 40.75
C GLN A 21 -40.50 14.37 39.29
N ALA A 22 -41.38 15.10 38.60
CA ALA A 22 -41.66 14.89 37.17
C ALA A 22 -40.48 15.29 36.26
N ARG A 23 -39.74 16.36 36.60
CA ARG A 23 -38.52 16.76 35.86
C ARG A 23 -37.41 15.72 36.00
N VAL A 24 -37.19 15.16 37.19
CA VAL A 24 -36.17 14.11 37.41
C VAL A 24 -36.54 12.81 36.68
N SER A 25 -37.82 12.45 36.61
CA SER A 25 -38.29 11.29 35.83
C SER A 25 -38.15 11.48 34.32
N CYS A 26 -38.49 12.65 33.78
CA CYS A 26 -38.33 12.91 32.33
C CYS A 26 -36.84 12.97 31.92
N VAL A 27 -35.99 13.50 32.80
CA VAL A 27 -34.53 13.52 32.62
C VAL A 27 -33.97 12.09 32.66
N ARG A 28 -34.39 11.25 33.61
CA ARG A 28 -34.02 9.82 33.65
C ARG A 28 -34.48 9.05 32.41
N VAL A 29 -35.69 9.28 31.92
CA VAL A 29 -36.21 8.61 30.71
C VAL A 29 -35.43 9.02 29.46
N LYS A 30 -35.04 10.31 29.34
CA LYS A 30 -34.17 10.77 28.25
C LYS A 30 -32.78 10.13 28.29
N TYR A 31 -32.17 10.01 29.48
CA TYR A 31 -30.88 9.35 29.60
C TYR A 31 -30.97 7.84 29.32
N LEU A 32 -32.03 7.16 29.77
CA LEU A 32 -32.27 5.75 29.45
C LEU A 32 -32.46 5.52 27.95
N PHE A 33 -33.18 6.41 27.27
CA PHE A 33 -33.35 6.36 25.81
C PHE A 33 -32.02 6.58 25.08
N LEU A 34 -31.21 7.56 25.51
CA LEU A 34 -29.90 7.81 24.93
C LEU A 34 -28.93 6.65 25.15
N THR A 35 -28.93 6.03 26.35
CA THR A 35 -28.11 4.84 26.62
C THR A 35 -28.57 3.64 25.79
N TRP A 36 -29.88 3.45 25.63
CA TRP A 36 -30.42 2.38 24.79
C TRP A 36 -30.07 2.59 23.32
N LEU A 37 -30.20 3.83 22.82
CA LEU A 37 -29.82 4.19 21.47
C LEU A 37 -28.30 3.99 21.25
N ALA A 38 -27.46 4.38 22.21
CA ALA A 38 -26.02 4.18 22.13
C ALA A 38 -25.64 2.69 22.10
N VAL A 39 -26.30 1.85 22.89
CA VAL A 39 -26.09 0.39 22.85
C VAL A 39 -26.58 -0.20 21.54
N LEU A 40 -27.73 0.23 21.03
CA LEU A 40 -28.27 -0.28 19.76
C LEU A 40 -27.40 0.13 18.57
N VAL A 41 -26.98 1.39 18.50
CA VAL A 41 -26.05 1.88 17.47
C VAL A 41 -24.68 1.23 17.62
N GLY A 42 -24.15 1.11 18.85
CA GLY A 42 -22.88 0.43 19.11
C GLY A 42 -22.91 -1.05 18.70
N SER A 43 -23.99 -1.76 19.04
CA SER A 43 -24.20 -3.15 18.63
C SER A 43 -24.40 -3.28 17.12
N TRP A 44 -25.10 -2.35 16.47
CA TRP A 44 -25.26 -2.33 15.02
C TRP A 44 -23.92 -2.07 14.32
N VAL A 45 -23.12 -1.10 14.79
CA VAL A 45 -21.77 -0.84 14.26
C VAL A 45 -20.86 -2.05 14.43
N LEU A 46 -20.87 -2.67 15.62
CA LEU A 46 -20.12 -3.91 15.87
C LEU A 46 -20.58 -5.05 14.95
N TYR A 47 -21.90 -5.20 14.75
CA TYR A 47 -22.46 -6.20 13.86
C TYR A 47 -22.08 -5.96 12.41
N VAL A 48 -22.22 -4.73 11.89
CA VAL A 48 -21.85 -4.37 10.51
C VAL A 48 -20.35 -4.55 10.28
N GLN A 49 -19.51 -4.20 11.26
CA GLN A 49 -18.06 -4.37 11.16
C GLN A 49 -17.65 -5.85 11.25
N TYR A 50 -18.35 -6.65 12.05
CA TYR A 50 -18.16 -8.09 12.13
C TYR A 50 -18.64 -8.80 10.85
N SER A 51 -19.81 -8.46 10.33
CA SER A 51 -20.35 -9.03 9.09
C SER A 51 -19.49 -8.66 7.89
N ALA A 52 -18.97 -7.43 7.82
CA ALA A 52 -18.01 -7.02 6.79
C ALA A 52 -16.66 -7.76 6.91
N TYR A 53 -16.22 -8.10 8.12
CA TYR A 53 -15.00 -8.89 8.35
C TYR A 53 -15.17 -10.36 7.93
N THR A 54 -16.34 -10.96 8.15
CA THR A 54 -16.62 -12.35 7.75
C THR A 54 -16.83 -12.51 6.24
N GLU A 55 -17.35 -11.49 5.56
CA GLU A 55 -17.60 -11.51 4.10
C GLU A 55 -16.30 -11.36 3.26
N LEU A 56 -15.27 -10.66 3.77
CA LEU A 56 -14.08 -10.31 2.96
C LEU A 56 -12.90 -11.29 3.04
N CYS A 57 -12.84 -12.16 4.04
CA CYS A 57 -11.62 -12.89 4.39
C CYS A 57 -11.75 -14.40 4.11
N ARG A 58 -11.54 -14.79 2.83
CA ARG A 58 -11.69 -16.15 2.31
C ARG A 58 -10.37 -16.95 2.34
N GLY A 59 -9.66 -16.91 3.47
CA GLY A 59 -8.33 -17.52 3.60
C GLY A 59 -8.35 -19.04 3.43
N HIS A 60 -9.42 -19.70 3.86
CA HIS A 60 -9.61 -21.14 3.67
C HIS A 60 -9.86 -21.51 2.20
N GLU A 61 -10.67 -20.72 1.48
CA GLU A 61 -10.87 -20.91 0.03
C GLU A 61 -9.55 -20.72 -0.72
N CYS A 62 -8.77 -19.72 -0.34
CA CYS A 62 -7.45 -19.47 -0.90
C CYS A 62 -6.53 -20.69 -0.71
N LYS A 63 -6.35 -21.18 0.53
CA LYS A 63 -5.55 -22.37 0.81
C LYS A 63 -6.04 -23.57 -0.01
N SER A 64 -7.36 -23.81 -0.01
CA SER A 64 -7.96 -24.95 -0.73
C SER A 64 -7.72 -24.88 -2.24
N ALA A 65 -7.91 -23.71 -2.85
CA ALA A 65 -7.74 -23.51 -4.29
C ALA A 65 -6.28 -23.69 -4.73
N ILE A 66 -5.32 -23.16 -3.95
CA ILE A 66 -3.88 -23.33 -4.23
C ILE A 66 -3.46 -24.78 -4.03
N CYS A 67 -3.89 -25.42 -2.95
CA CYS A 67 -3.52 -26.81 -2.67
C CYS A 67 -4.12 -27.82 -3.65
N ASP A 68 -5.32 -27.56 -4.19
CA ASP A 68 -5.89 -28.38 -5.26
C ASP A 68 -5.03 -28.32 -6.53
N LYS A 69 -4.59 -27.12 -6.94
CA LYS A 69 -3.68 -26.95 -8.10
C LYS A 69 -2.32 -27.62 -7.87
N TYR A 70 -1.77 -27.53 -6.65
CA TYR A 70 -0.51 -28.16 -6.28
C TYR A 70 -0.60 -29.68 -6.34
N ARG A 71 -1.64 -30.29 -5.75
CA ARG A 71 -1.85 -31.74 -5.76
C ARG A 71 -2.08 -32.30 -7.18
N ARG A 72 -2.62 -31.49 -8.09
CA ARG A 72 -2.74 -31.83 -9.52
C ARG A 72 -1.43 -31.69 -10.31
N GLY A 73 -0.35 -31.22 -9.69
CA GLY A 73 0.94 -30.98 -10.34
C GLY A 73 0.90 -29.83 -11.36
N ILE A 74 0.00 -28.86 -11.19
CA ILE A 74 -0.12 -27.70 -12.10
C ILE A 74 0.86 -26.60 -11.69
N ILE A 75 1.02 -26.40 -10.39
CA ILE A 75 1.87 -25.38 -9.75
C ILE A 75 2.82 -26.05 -8.76
N ASP A 76 3.91 -25.36 -8.46
CA ASP A 76 4.88 -25.76 -7.43
C ASP A 76 5.64 -24.50 -6.94
N GLY A 77 6.39 -24.62 -5.86
CA GLY A 77 7.14 -23.51 -5.30
C GLY A 77 7.68 -23.81 -3.92
N SER A 78 8.59 -22.95 -3.45
CA SER A 78 9.31 -23.11 -2.18
C SER A 78 8.40 -23.26 -0.96
N ALA A 79 7.19 -22.72 -1.00
CA ALA A 79 6.22 -22.77 0.10
C ALA A 79 5.11 -23.80 -0.09
N CYS A 80 4.96 -24.44 -1.27
CA CYS A 80 3.82 -25.32 -1.56
C CYS A 80 3.72 -26.53 -0.62
N SER A 81 4.82 -27.28 -0.46
CA SER A 81 4.84 -28.43 0.45
C SER A 81 4.55 -28.03 1.91
N SER A 82 5.02 -26.84 2.32
CA SER A 82 4.77 -26.31 3.68
C SER A 82 3.32 -25.88 3.90
N LEU A 83 2.65 -25.36 2.86
CA LEU A 83 1.26 -24.95 2.91
C LEU A 83 0.28 -26.13 2.84
N CYS A 84 0.57 -27.12 1.99
CA CYS A 84 -0.41 -28.14 1.57
C CYS A 84 -0.19 -29.55 2.15
N ASP A 85 1.05 -29.92 2.47
CA ASP A 85 1.38 -31.27 2.95
C ASP A 85 1.82 -31.26 4.42
N LYS A 86 2.79 -30.38 4.76
CA LYS A 86 3.38 -30.31 6.11
C LYS A 86 2.58 -29.41 7.05
N GLU A 87 1.73 -28.55 6.51
CA GLU A 87 0.93 -27.55 7.23
C GLU A 87 1.74 -26.67 8.19
N THR A 88 2.99 -26.36 7.87
CA THR A 88 3.88 -25.50 8.68
C THR A 88 3.76 -24.01 8.31
N LEU A 89 3.03 -23.69 7.24
CA LEU A 89 2.71 -22.33 6.81
C LEU A 89 1.24 -22.03 7.14
N TYR A 90 1.02 -21.07 8.04
CA TYR A 90 -0.31 -20.70 8.54
C TYR A 90 -0.74 -19.31 8.07
N LEU A 91 -1.99 -19.21 7.62
CA LEU A 91 -2.66 -17.93 7.35
C LEU A 91 -3.34 -17.46 8.64
N GLY A 92 -2.92 -16.33 9.15
CA GLY A 92 -3.43 -15.69 10.36
C GLY A 92 -4.52 -14.65 10.08
N ARG A 93 -4.42 -13.50 10.74
CA ARG A 93 -5.39 -12.40 10.61
C ARG A 93 -5.39 -11.80 9.20
N CYS A 94 -6.58 -11.60 8.67
CA CYS A 94 -6.84 -10.91 7.41
C CYS A 94 -6.67 -9.40 7.56
N LEU A 95 -5.95 -8.79 6.63
CA LEU A 95 -5.58 -7.38 6.57
C LEU A 95 -6.13 -6.67 5.34
N SER A 96 -6.92 -7.34 4.49
CA SER A 96 -7.49 -6.81 3.24
C SER A 96 -8.46 -5.63 3.46
N THR A 97 -9.00 -5.48 4.67
CA THR A 97 -9.89 -4.37 5.05
C THR A 97 -9.15 -3.11 5.48
N LEU A 98 -7.82 -3.11 5.56
CA LEU A 98 -7.02 -1.95 5.99
C LEU A 98 -6.64 -1.09 4.78
N ALA A 99 -6.86 0.22 4.88
CA ALA A 99 -6.62 1.18 3.80
C ALA A 99 -5.21 1.09 3.17
N ASN A 100 -4.18 0.70 3.93
CA ASN A 100 -2.81 0.53 3.42
C ASN A 100 -2.60 -0.74 2.57
N ASN A 101 -3.52 -1.70 2.65
CA ASN A 101 -3.54 -2.91 1.83
C ASN A 101 -4.72 -2.93 0.84
N GLN A 102 -5.60 -1.92 0.93
CA GLN A 102 -6.64 -1.69 -0.05
C GLN A 102 -5.98 -1.06 -1.27
N VAL A 103 -6.28 -1.65 -2.43
CA VAL A 103 -5.91 -1.15 -3.74
C VAL A 103 -6.65 0.18 -3.95
N GLY A 104 -6.06 1.27 -3.50
CA GLY A 104 -6.48 2.62 -3.81
C GLY A 104 -5.93 3.00 -5.17
N ASP A 105 -6.62 2.60 -6.25
CA ASP A 105 -6.58 3.41 -7.46
C ASP A 105 -7.20 4.76 -7.10
N GLY A 106 -6.56 5.85 -7.51
CA GLY A 106 -6.82 7.22 -7.08
C GLY A 106 -8.30 7.56 -6.92
N ALA A 107 -8.61 8.29 -5.84
CA ALA A 107 -9.90 8.97 -5.70
C ALA A 107 -10.00 10.08 -6.75
N THR A 108 -10.30 9.71 -7.99
CA THR A 108 -10.83 10.64 -8.98
C THR A 108 -12.25 10.95 -8.52
N TYR A 109 -12.53 12.22 -8.24
CA TYR A 109 -13.87 12.73 -7.94
C TYR A 109 -14.88 12.23 -8.99
N CYS A 110 -15.68 11.22 -8.66
CA CYS A 110 -16.88 10.90 -9.44
C CYS A 110 -17.91 12.00 -9.16
N SER A 111 -18.13 12.88 -10.13
CA SER A 111 -19.23 13.83 -10.11
C SER A 111 -20.57 13.07 -10.14
N ALA A 112 -21.55 13.58 -9.40
CA ALA A 112 -22.80 12.90 -9.03
C ALA A 112 -23.81 12.69 -10.18
N SER A 113 -23.40 12.62 -11.44
CA SER A 113 -24.30 12.54 -12.60
C SER A 113 -24.32 11.19 -13.34
N SER A 114 -23.52 10.19 -12.94
CA SER A 114 -23.46 8.90 -13.64
C SER A 114 -23.33 7.73 -12.66
N PHE A 115 -24.46 7.26 -12.13
CA PHE A 115 -24.53 6.18 -11.14
C PHE A 115 -24.12 4.79 -11.68
N GLU A 116 -23.86 4.64 -12.98
CA GLU A 116 -23.48 3.37 -13.62
C GLU A 116 -21.96 3.14 -13.77
N ALA A 117 -21.10 4.05 -13.29
CA ALA A 117 -19.64 3.99 -13.54
C ALA A 117 -18.77 3.69 -12.30
N CYS A 118 -19.31 3.17 -11.21
CA CYS A 118 -18.50 2.73 -10.05
C CYS A 118 -18.21 1.22 -10.07
N GLY A 119 -17.37 0.78 -11.00
CA GLY A 119 -16.90 -0.61 -11.13
C GLY A 119 -15.73 -1.01 -10.20
N HIS A 120 -15.31 -0.15 -9.26
CA HIS A 120 -14.06 -0.33 -8.50
C HIS A 120 -14.19 -1.07 -7.16
N HIS A 121 -15.40 -1.42 -6.72
CA HIS A 121 -15.60 -2.14 -5.46
C HIS A 121 -15.23 -3.65 -5.54
N TRP A 122 -15.14 -4.22 -6.74
CA TRP A 122 -14.95 -5.67 -6.94
C TRP A 122 -13.49 -6.15 -6.90
N ARG A 123 -12.50 -5.30 -7.21
CA ARG A 123 -11.07 -5.73 -7.24
C ARG A 123 -10.49 -6.01 -5.86
N SER A 124 -11.00 -5.35 -4.81
CA SER A 124 -10.55 -5.57 -3.43
C SER A 124 -10.98 -6.93 -2.84
N ALA A 125 -11.93 -7.63 -3.48
CA ALA A 125 -12.36 -8.96 -3.03
C ALA A 125 -11.40 -10.09 -3.49
N LEU A 126 -10.66 -9.86 -4.58
CA LEU A 126 -9.82 -10.86 -5.24
C LEU A 126 -8.39 -10.91 -4.67
N HIS A 127 -7.81 -9.75 -4.35
CA HIS A 127 -6.50 -9.66 -3.71
C HIS A 127 -6.64 -9.57 -2.19
N GLN A 128 -6.26 -10.63 -1.50
CA GLN A 128 -6.40 -10.72 -0.06
C GLN A 128 -5.04 -10.82 0.62
N VAL A 129 -4.86 -10.05 1.70
CA VAL A 129 -3.62 -9.98 2.46
C VAL A 129 -3.85 -10.56 3.85
N TYR A 130 -2.98 -11.46 4.27
CA TYR A 130 -3.02 -12.15 5.55
C TYR A 130 -1.70 -11.96 6.27
N THR A 131 -1.74 -11.87 7.60
CA THR A 131 -0.55 -12.17 8.41
C THR A 131 -0.24 -13.67 8.30
N GLY A 132 1.02 -14.06 8.30
CA GLY A 132 1.42 -15.46 8.17
C GLY A 132 2.61 -15.83 9.03
N SER A 133 2.69 -17.10 9.41
CA SER A 133 3.85 -17.69 10.08
C SER A 133 4.30 -18.94 9.33
N TRP A 134 5.60 -19.05 9.08
CA TRP A 134 6.22 -20.17 8.37
C TRP A 134 7.57 -20.50 9.00
N GLY A 135 7.62 -21.56 9.81
CA GLY A 135 8.80 -21.86 10.63
C GLY A 135 9.15 -20.70 11.56
N ASP A 136 10.40 -20.22 11.49
CA ASP A 136 10.87 -19.04 12.24
C ASP A 136 10.50 -17.71 11.57
N TYR A 137 9.92 -17.74 10.37
CA TYR A 137 9.56 -16.54 9.64
C TYR A 137 8.13 -16.09 9.98
N SER A 138 7.97 -14.78 10.18
CA SER A 138 6.66 -14.13 10.22
C SER A 138 6.57 -13.09 9.11
N GLY A 139 5.44 -13.03 8.42
CA GLY A 139 5.34 -12.32 7.15
C GLY A 139 3.92 -11.93 6.78
N LEU A 140 3.78 -11.37 5.58
CA LEU A 140 2.52 -11.09 4.93
C LEU A 140 2.32 -12.08 3.78
N ILE A 141 1.24 -12.85 3.85
CA ILE A 141 0.82 -13.76 2.78
C ILE A 141 -0.18 -12.99 1.91
N ARG A 142 0.12 -12.88 0.62
CA ARG A 142 -0.80 -12.32 -0.37
C ARG A 142 -1.36 -13.45 -1.19
N CYS A 143 -2.67 -13.46 -1.34
CA CYS A 143 -3.40 -14.44 -2.12
C CYS A 143 -4.25 -13.74 -3.16
N ASN A 144 -4.16 -14.22 -4.40
CA ASN A 144 -5.03 -13.81 -5.48
C ASN A 144 -6.11 -14.87 -5.69
N LEU A 145 -7.25 -14.67 -5.03
CA LEU A 145 -8.46 -15.40 -5.35
C LEU A 145 -9.00 -14.76 -6.64
N GLY A 146 -8.64 -15.28 -7.82
CA GLY A 146 -9.34 -14.92 -9.05
C GLY A 146 -10.86 -15.14 -8.91
N GLU A 147 -11.69 -14.72 -9.88
CA GLU A 147 -13.16 -14.84 -9.79
C GLU A 147 -13.62 -16.23 -9.29
N VAL A 148 -13.99 -16.34 -8.02
CA VAL A 148 -14.62 -17.54 -7.47
C VAL A 148 -16.04 -17.48 -7.98
N VAL A 149 -16.33 -18.26 -9.02
CA VAL A 149 -17.70 -18.41 -9.55
C VAL A 149 -18.55 -18.89 -8.38
N HIS A 150 -19.53 -18.08 -7.97
CA HIS A 150 -20.52 -18.48 -6.99
C HIS A 150 -21.23 -19.72 -7.55
N TYR A 151 -21.19 -20.83 -6.81
CA TYR A 151 -21.96 -22.03 -7.12
C TYR A 151 -23.45 -21.72 -6.87
N GLU A 152 -24.15 -21.24 -7.90
CA GLU A 152 -25.61 -21.38 -7.95
C GLU A 152 -25.91 -22.82 -8.40
N LEU A 153 -26.61 -23.57 -7.55
CA LEU A 153 -27.06 -24.93 -7.82
C LEU A 153 -27.95 -24.95 -9.06
N GLY A 154 -27.43 -25.38 -10.22
CA GLY A 154 -28.29 -25.68 -11.37
C GLY A 154 -27.67 -25.74 -12.76
N GLU A 155 -26.50 -25.15 -13.02
CA GLU A 155 -25.92 -25.13 -14.37
C GLU A 155 -24.54 -25.79 -14.43
N GLU A 156 -24.28 -26.52 -15.51
CA GLU A 156 -23.00 -27.20 -15.76
C GLU A 156 -21.82 -26.20 -15.75
N PRO A 157 -20.66 -26.58 -15.21
CA PRO A 157 -19.53 -25.66 -15.02
C PRO A 157 -18.84 -25.32 -16.35
N GLU A 158 -18.98 -24.08 -16.82
CA GLU A 158 -18.09 -23.48 -17.81
C GLU A 158 -16.70 -23.20 -17.16
N PRO A 159 -15.60 -23.90 -17.55
CA PRO A 159 -14.33 -23.87 -16.80
C PRO A 159 -13.42 -22.66 -17.09
N HIS A 160 -13.84 -21.69 -17.90
CA HIS A 160 -12.88 -21.11 -18.84
C HIS A 160 -12.04 -19.92 -18.35
N ARG A 161 -12.35 -19.15 -17.29
CA ARG A 161 -11.56 -17.93 -16.99
C ARG A 161 -10.34 -18.10 -16.09
N GLN A 162 -10.37 -19.00 -15.11
CA GLN A 162 -9.25 -19.18 -14.16
C GLN A 162 -8.13 -20.13 -14.63
N ALA A 163 -8.41 -20.95 -15.65
CA ALA A 163 -7.42 -21.85 -16.24
C ALA A 163 -6.20 -21.09 -16.82
N PHE A 164 -6.40 -19.86 -17.31
CA PHE A 164 -5.39 -19.15 -18.09
C PHE A 164 -4.18 -18.61 -17.31
N ALA A 165 -4.26 -18.43 -15.98
CA ALA A 165 -3.15 -17.84 -15.21
C ALA A 165 -1.91 -18.76 -15.15
N PHE A 166 -2.12 -20.09 -15.22
CA PHE A 166 -1.06 -21.10 -15.10
C PHE A 166 -0.89 -21.95 -16.38
N ASP A 167 -1.52 -21.56 -17.49
CA ASP A 167 -1.41 -22.28 -18.76
C ASP A 167 -0.05 -22.10 -19.43
N LYS A 168 0.65 -21.01 -19.09
CA LYS A 168 1.98 -20.69 -19.60
C LYS A 168 3.05 -20.93 -18.50
N PRO A 169 4.19 -21.55 -18.84
CA PRO A 169 4.50 -22.19 -20.12
C PRO A 169 3.72 -23.49 -20.38
N THR A 170 3.58 -23.85 -21.67
CA THR A 170 2.88 -25.08 -22.10
C THR A 170 3.74 -26.33 -21.86
N ARG A 171 3.10 -27.50 -21.77
CA ARG A 171 3.81 -28.78 -21.67
C ARG A 171 4.78 -28.95 -22.83
N GLY A 172 6.02 -29.36 -22.53
CA GLY A 172 7.08 -29.54 -23.53
C GLY A 172 7.96 -28.30 -23.77
N THR A 173 7.74 -27.19 -23.07
CA THR A 173 8.63 -26.03 -23.10
C THR A 173 9.97 -26.39 -22.45
N SER A 174 11.09 -26.18 -23.15
CA SER A 174 12.44 -26.38 -22.57
C SER A 174 12.80 -25.24 -21.61
N VAL A 175 13.81 -25.46 -20.76
CA VAL A 175 14.30 -24.44 -19.82
C VAL A 175 14.85 -23.23 -20.57
N GLU A 176 15.54 -23.43 -21.69
CA GLU A 176 16.04 -22.36 -22.56
C GLU A 176 14.89 -21.55 -23.14
N LYS A 177 13.82 -22.24 -23.57
CA LYS A 177 12.64 -21.55 -24.10
C LYS A 177 11.94 -20.73 -23.02
N PHE A 178 11.84 -21.26 -21.81
CA PHE A 178 11.32 -20.52 -20.67
C PHE A 178 12.20 -19.30 -20.33
N LYS A 179 13.53 -19.45 -20.36
CA LYS A 179 14.48 -18.35 -20.20
C LYS A 179 14.25 -17.24 -21.22
N GLU A 180 14.03 -17.57 -22.50
CA GLU A 180 13.66 -16.60 -23.53
C GLU A 180 12.32 -15.92 -23.24
N MET A 181 11.31 -16.66 -22.78
CA MET A 181 10.01 -16.08 -22.41
C MET A 181 10.15 -15.05 -21.30
N VAL A 182 10.90 -15.38 -20.24
CA VAL A 182 11.19 -14.46 -19.14
C VAL A 182 11.96 -13.25 -19.63
N PHE A 183 13.01 -13.44 -20.43
CA PHE A 183 13.79 -12.34 -21.00
C PHE A 183 12.92 -11.38 -21.82
N ASN A 184 12.06 -11.91 -22.69
CA ASN A 184 11.17 -11.09 -23.52
C ASN A 184 10.11 -10.35 -22.69
N HIS A 185 9.58 -10.97 -21.64
CA HIS A 185 8.66 -10.32 -20.70
C HIS A 185 9.33 -9.14 -20.00
N LEU A 186 10.53 -9.36 -19.44
CA LEU A 186 11.29 -8.31 -18.77
C LEU A 186 11.67 -7.19 -19.74
N LYS A 187 12.10 -7.53 -20.96
CA LYS A 187 12.41 -6.55 -22.01
C LYS A 187 11.19 -5.71 -22.37
N SER A 188 10.00 -6.31 -22.42
CA SER A 188 8.77 -5.59 -22.72
C SER A 188 8.39 -4.58 -21.64
N LYS A 189 8.66 -4.92 -20.36
CA LYS A 189 8.31 -4.15 -19.16
C LYS A 189 9.35 -3.11 -18.77
N LEU A 190 10.63 -3.47 -18.78
CA LEU A 190 11.74 -2.64 -18.29
C LEU A 190 12.49 -1.89 -19.39
N GLY A 191 12.33 -2.29 -20.65
CA GLY A 191 13.11 -1.77 -21.77
C GLY A 191 14.31 -2.65 -22.13
N GLU A 192 15.19 -2.12 -22.98
CA GLU A 192 16.42 -2.80 -23.38
C GLU A 192 17.57 -2.44 -22.43
N ASP A 193 18.10 -3.42 -21.70
CA ASP A 193 19.25 -3.24 -20.80
C ASP A 193 20.24 -4.42 -20.91
N PRO A 194 21.56 -4.19 -20.92
CA PRO A 194 22.57 -5.25 -21.04
C PRO A 194 22.60 -6.21 -19.84
N ASN A 195 22.20 -5.77 -18.65
CA ASN A 195 22.22 -6.58 -17.43
C ASN A 195 20.98 -7.46 -17.30
N LEU A 196 19.98 -7.34 -18.18
CA LEU A 196 18.74 -8.13 -18.11
C LEU A 196 19.00 -9.65 -18.06
N ALA A 197 20.08 -10.13 -18.70
CA ALA A 197 20.47 -11.53 -18.66
C ALA A 197 20.87 -12.02 -17.24
N SER A 198 21.47 -11.14 -16.43
CA SER A 198 21.81 -11.45 -15.04
C SER A 198 20.54 -11.60 -14.18
N LEU A 199 19.57 -10.69 -14.37
CA LEU A 199 18.28 -10.72 -13.68
C LEU A 199 17.48 -11.97 -14.03
N VAL A 200 17.46 -12.37 -15.31
CA VAL A 200 16.82 -13.63 -15.72
C VAL A 200 17.46 -14.81 -14.98
N SER A 201 18.78 -14.80 -14.78
CA SER A 201 19.48 -15.88 -14.07
C SER A 201 19.13 -15.89 -12.57
N GLN A 202 18.96 -14.72 -11.95
CA GLN A 202 18.47 -14.59 -10.57
C GLN A 202 17.00 -15.02 -10.43
N ILE A 203 16.14 -14.69 -11.39
CA ILE A 203 14.75 -15.14 -11.41
C ILE A 203 14.68 -16.66 -11.57
N LEU A 204 15.53 -17.26 -12.40
CA LEU A 204 15.60 -18.71 -12.55
C LEU A 204 16.08 -19.41 -11.26
N SER A 205 16.96 -18.79 -10.48
CA SER A 205 17.36 -19.35 -9.18
C SER A 205 16.27 -19.22 -8.12
N VAL A 206 15.39 -18.21 -8.23
CA VAL A 206 14.16 -18.11 -7.42
C VAL A 206 13.12 -19.13 -7.87
N ALA A 207 13.04 -19.42 -9.17
CA ALA A 207 12.10 -20.37 -9.76
C ALA A 207 12.34 -21.82 -9.32
N ASP A 208 13.61 -22.18 -9.09
CA ASP A 208 14.04 -23.47 -8.53
C ASP A 208 13.69 -23.51 -7.03
N GLY A 209 12.40 -23.76 -6.76
CA GLY A 209 11.81 -23.69 -5.42
C GLY A 209 12.25 -24.85 -4.53
N ASN A 210 12.52 -26.01 -5.12
CA ASN A 210 12.98 -27.21 -4.43
C ASN A 210 14.53 -27.28 -4.29
N ARG A 211 15.26 -26.38 -4.97
CA ARG A 211 16.73 -26.26 -4.99
C ARG A 211 17.42 -27.49 -5.57
N ASP A 212 16.83 -28.11 -6.58
CA ASP A 212 17.40 -29.26 -7.29
C ASP A 212 18.33 -28.87 -8.46
N GLY A 213 18.47 -27.56 -8.71
CA GLY A 213 19.29 -26.99 -9.78
C GLY A 213 18.62 -27.01 -11.15
N ARG A 214 17.34 -27.40 -11.23
CA ARG A 214 16.53 -27.45 -12.46
C ARG A 214 15.22 -26.70 -12.22
N VAL A 215 14.60 -26.27 -13.31
CA VAL A 215 13.27 -25.65 -13.25
C VAL A 215 12.28 -26.59 -13.92
N SER A 216 11.41 -27.17 -13.11
CA SER A 216 10.32 -28.03 -13.59
C SER A 216 9.19 -27.22 -14.22
N LEU A 217 8.30 -27.88 -14.97
CA LEU A 217 7.15 -27.20 -15.58
C LEU A 217 6.22 -26.52 -14.54
N PRO A 218 5.87 -27.15 -13.40
CA PRO A 218 5.06 -26.51 -12.37
C PRO A 218 5.73 -25.30 -11.71
N GLU A 219 7.05 -25.36 -11.48
CA GLU A 219 7.85 -24.23 -10.99
C GLU A 219 7.89 -23.08 -12.00
N ALA A 220 8.08 -23.39 -13.29
CA ALA A 220 8.07 -22.41 -14.36
C ALA A 220 6.71 -21.70 -14.48
N ARG A 221 5.60 -22.44 -14.34
CA ARG A 221 4.23 -21.89 -14.35
C ARG A 221 3.97 -20.95 -13.18
N SER A 222 4.41 -21.35 -11.99
CA SER A 222 4.23 -20.56 -10.77
C SER A 222 5.07 -19.29 -10.82
N THR A 223 6.32 -19.41 -11.26
CA THR A 223 7.22 -18.26 -11.48
C THR A 223 6.65 -17.32 -12.54
N TRP A 224 6.16 -17.85 -13.66
CA TRP A 224 5.55 -17.03 -14.71
C TRP A 224 4.34 -16.25 -14.20
N ALA A 225 3.46 -16.88 -13.42
CA ALA A 225 2.32 -16.22 -12.79
C ALA A 225 2.76 -15.10 -11.83
N LEU A 226 3.82 -15.31 -11.05
CA LEU A 226 4.40 -14.29 -10.17
C LEU A 226 4.96 -13.10 -10.93
N LEU A 227 5.67 -13.33 -12.04
CA LEU A 227 6.27 -12.27 -12.86
C LEU A 227 5.24 -11.40 -13.61
N GLN A 228 3.99 -11.86 -13.73
CA GLN A 228 2.90 -11.02 -14.24
C GLN A 228 2.44 -9.96 -13.22
N MET A 229 2.75 -10.15 -11.94
CA MET A 229 2.42 -9.18 -10.89
C MET A 229 3.56 -8.16 -10.75
N ASP A 230 3.28 -6.91 -11.11
CA ASP A 230 4.27 -5.83 -11.05
C ASP A 230 4.86 -5.68 -9.63
N GLU A 231 4.07 -5.92 -8.58
CA GLU A 231 4.52 -5.87 -7.19
C GLU A 231 5.67 -6.87 -6.90
N VAL A 232 5.55 -8.09 -7.41
CA VAL A 232 6.55 -9.15 -7.21
C VAL A 232 7.76 -8.90 -8.10
N LEU A 233 7.55 -8.52 -9.36
CA LEU A 233 8.63 -8.20 -10.29
C LEU A 233 9.52 -7.06 -9.74
N LEU A 234 8.90 -5.95 -9.34
CA LEU A 234 9.59 -4.79 -8.77
C LEU A 234 10.20 -5.09 -7.40
N GLY A 235 9.54 -5.95 -6.60
CA GLY A 235 10.09 -6.45 -5.35
C GLY A 235 11.40 -7.21 -5.55
N LEU A 236 11.46 -8.11 -6.54
CA LEU A 236 12.65 -8.90 -6.88
C LEU A 236 13.79 -8.02 -7.41
N LEU A 237 13.47 -7.02 -8.25
CA LEU A 237 14.45 -6.08 -8.81
C LEU A 237 15.21 -5.29 -7.74
N LEU A 238 14.52 -4.91 -6.66
CA LEU A 238 15.07 -4.07 -5.59
C LEU A 238 15.53 -4.86 -4.36
N GLN A 239 15.36 -6.18 -4.38
CA GLN A 239 15.63 -7.02 -3.22
C GLN A 239 17.09 -6.95 -2.76
N ASP A 240 18.03 -6.84 -3.70
CA ASP A 240 19.47 -6.76 -3.42
C ASP A 240 19.89 -5.43 -2.77
N ARG A 241 19.11 -4.36 -2.98
CA ARG A 241 19.35 -3.04 -2.38
C ARG A 241 18.76 -2.91 -0.97
N GLY A 242 17.87 -3.81 -0.58
CA GLY A 242 17.29 -3.83 0.77
C GLY A 242 16.19 -2.79 1.02
N HIS A 243 15.70 -2.11 -0.02
CA HIS A 243 14.63 -1.12 0.12
C HIS A 243 13.23 -1.72 0.05
N THR A 244 13.08 -2.98 -0.38
CA THR A 244 11.79 -3.69 -0.46
C THR A 244 11.72 -4.82 0.56
N PRO A 245 10.51 -5.22 1.00
CA PRO A 245 10.31 -6.45 1.75
C PRO A 245 10.76 -7.66 0.94
N ARG A 246 11.52 -8.57 1.55
CA ARG A 246 12.03 -9.77 0.86
C ARG A 246 10.92 -10.76 0.57
N LEU A 247 10.99 -11.40 -0.60
CA LEU A 247 10.17 -12.57 -0.93
C LEU A 247 10.71 -13.77 -0.13
N LEU A 248 9.90 -14.30 0.79
CA LEU A 248 10.29 -15.45 1.62
C LEU A 248 10.01 -16.77 0.93
N GLY A 249 8.87 -16.86 0.25
CA GLY A 249 8.49 -18.05 -0.50
C GLY A 249 7.17 -17.86 -1.25
N TYR A 250 6.86 -18.82 -2.12
CA TYR A 250 5.66 -18.77 -2.97
C TYR A 250 5.10 -20.16 -3.25
N CYS A 251 3.83 -20.21 -3.66
CA CYS A 251 3.15 -21.38 -4.16
C CYS A 251 2.12 -20.96 -5.23
N GLY A 252 2.42 -21.18 -6.51
CA GLY A 252 1.63 -20.60 -7.59
C GLY A 252 1.68 -19.07 -7.56
N ASP A 253 0.52 -18.43 -7.50
CA ASP A 253 0.33 -16.98 -7.38
C ASP A 253 0.13 -16.51 -5.93
N LEU A 254 0.16 -17.43 -4.96
CA LEU A 254 0.26 -17.10 -3.54
C LEU A 254 1.72 -16.89 -3.17
N TYR A 255 2.02 -15.80 -2.48
CA TYR A 255 3.38 -15.51 -2.05
C TYR A 255 3.43 -14.85 -0.67
N MET A 256 4.55 -15.06 0.02
CA MET A 256 4.81 -14.53 1.35
C MET A 256 6.00 -13.58 1.32
N THR A 257 5.81 -12.37 1.83
CA THR A 257 6.87 -11.38 2.01
C THR A 257 7.21 -11.21 3.49
N GLU A 258 8.39 -10.68 3.75
CA GLU A 258 8.77 -10.11 5.04
C GLU A 258 7.68 -9.16 5.58
N ARG A 259 7.48 -9.18 6.89
CA ARG A 259 6.60 -8.23 7.57
C ARG A 259 7.38 -6.98 7.95
N VAL A 260 6.91 -5.83 7.47
CA VAL A 260 7.40 -4.52 7.92
C VAL A 260 6.64 -4.13 9.19
N PRO A 261 7.31 -3.92 10.34
CA PRO A 261 6.65 -3.76 11.64
C PRO A 261 5.95 -2.40 11.79
N TYR A 262 6.52 -1.33 11.24
CA TYR A 262 5.97 0.02 11.36
C TYR A 262 5.64 0.59 9.99
N GLY A 263 4.44 1.14 9.84
CA GLY A 263 3.95 1.82 8.65
C GLY A 263 2.53 2.33 8.89
N PRO A 264 2.11 3.44 8.27
CA PRO A 264 2.82 4.27 7.28
C PRO A 264 3.96 5.11 7.86
N LEU A 265 4.77 5.77 7.02
CA LEU A 265 5.94 6.58 7.43
C LEU A 265 5.57 7.72 8.40
N TYR A 266 4.45 8.39 8.12
CA TYR A 266 3.80 9.36 9.00
C TYR A 266 2.31 9.46 8.61
N GLY A 267 1.50 10.04 9.49
CA GLY A 267 0.06 10.15 9.29
C GLY A 267 -0.72 9.01 9.92
N LEU A 268 -1.80 9.33 10.63
CA LEU A 268 -2.73 8.35 11.16
C LEU A 268 -3.71 7.87 10.07
N SER A 269 -3.75 6.56 9.81
CA SER A 269 -4.80 5.93 9.02
C SER A 269 -6.09 5.78 9.86
N LEU A 270 -6.87 6.85 9.95
CA LEU A 270 -8.15 6.83 10.66
C LEU A 270 -9.23 6.13 9.80
N PRO A 271 -10.03 5.21 10.37
CA PRO A 271 -11.20 4.65 9.69
C PRO A 271 -12.16 5.75 9.23
N TRP A 272 -12.78 5.56 8.07
CA TRP A 272 -13.58 6.58 7.38
C TRP A 272 -14.69 7.28 8.21
N PRO A 273 -15.33 6.71 9.25
CA PRO A 273 -16.29 7.49 10.04
C PRO A 273 -15.64 8.50 11.01
N LEU A 274 -14.37 8.32 11.38
CA LEU A 274 -13.64 9.22 12.31
C LEU A 274 -13.01 10.43 11.61
N VAL A 275 -12.68 10.31 10.31
CA VAL A 275 -12.08 11.40 9.53
C VAL A 275 -12.98 12.64 9.50
N SER A 276 -14.31 12.45 9.48
CA SER A 276 -15.28 13.55 9.42
C SER A 276 -15.42 14.32 10.74
N TRP A 277 -14.99 13.75 11.87
CA TRP A 277 -15.15 14.35 13.21
C TRP A 277 -13.87 14.98 13.77
N VAL A 278 -12.72 14.80 13.10
CA VAL A 278 -11.43 15.34 13.53
C VAL A 278 -11.10 16.61 12.74
N PRO A 279 -11.02 17.80 13.38
CA PRO A 279 -10.55 19.02 12.71
C PRO A 279 -9.12 18.82 12.19
N GLY A 280 -8.81 19.28 10.97
CA GLY A 280 -7.48 19.06 10.34
C GLY A 280 -6.28 19.64 11.10
N GLY A 281 -6.51 20.48 12.12
CA GLY A 281 -5.47 20.92 13.07
C GLY A 281 -5.13 19.87 14.14
N LEU A 282 -6.11 19.07 14.56
CA LEU A 282 -5.92 17.98 15.53
C LEU A 282 -5.24 16.77 14.88
N GLN A 283 -5.51 16.49 13.60
CA GLN A 283 -4.82 15.44 12.84
C GLN A 283 -3.30 15.69 12.78
N ARG A 284 -2.88 16.94 12.48
CA ARG A 284 -1.47 17.37 12.49
C ARG A 284 -0.79 17.30 13.86
N ALA A 285 -1.54 17.50 14.94
CA ALA A 285 -1.04 17.39 16.31
C ALA A 285 -0.97 15.92 16.78
N MET A 286 -1.89 15.06 16.34
CA MET A 286 -1.88 13.63 16.66
C MET A 286 -0.73 12.89 15.98
N ASP A 287 -0.33 13.31 14.78
CA ASP A 287 0.88 12.81 14.09
C ASP A 287 2.18 13.05 14.91
N GLN A 288 2.19 14.04 15.80
CA GLN A 288 3.34 14.36 16.66
C GLN A 288 3.62 13.26 17.71
N TRP A 289 2.58 12.60 18.23
CA TRP A 289 2.71 11.63 19.32
C TRP A 289 3.32 10.31 18.85
N PHE A 290 3.12 9.96 17.59
CA PHE A 290 3.49 8.65 17.04
C PHE A 290 4.73 8.69 16.12
N THR A 291 5.48 9.80 16.09
CA THR A 291 6.72 9.89 15.30
C THR A 291 7.97 9.63 16.15
N PRO A 292 8.99 8.92 15.63
CA PRO A 292 10.19 8.60 16.38
C PRO A 292 11.05 9.85 16.65
N SER A 293 12.05 9.75 17.54
CA SER A 293 12.98 10.84 17.81
C SER A 293 13.64 11.35 16.53
N TRP A 294 13.97 12.64 16.45
CA TRP A 294 14.47 13.26 15.22
C TRP A 294 15.66 12.53 14.55
N PRO A 295 16.68 12.00 15.27
CA PRO A 295 17.76 11.22 14.65
C PRO A 295 17.29 9.97 13.91
N ARG A 296 16.24 9.32 14.41
CA ARG A 296 15.60 8.16 13.78
C ARG A 296 14.81 8.58 12.54
N LYS A 297 14.14 9.75 12.59
CA LYS A 297 13.53 10.35 11.38
C LYS A 297 14.57 10.60 10.31
N ALA A 298 15.72 11.17 10.68
CA ALA A 298 16.83 11.40 9.77
C ALA A 298 17.35 10.10 9.13
N LYS A 299 17.50 9.02 9.92
CA LYS A 299 17.88 7.69 9.40
C LYS A 299 16.88 7.13 8.39
N ILE A 300 15.58 7.22 8.68
CA ILE A 300 14.54 6.76 7.75
C ILE A 300 14.52 7.62 6.47
N SER A 301 14.65 8.94 6.60
CA SER A 301 14.72 9.87 5.47
C SER A 301 15.95 9.61 4.59
N MET A 302 17.08 9.23 5.20
CA MET A 302 18.28 8.79 4.46
C MET A 302 17.95 7.61 3.55
N GLY A 303 17.25 6.59 4.07
CA GLY A 303 16.83 5.44 3.30
C GLY A 303 15.93 5.81 2.10
N LEU A 304 15.09 6.84 2.22
CA LEU A 304 14.27 7.31 1.08
C LEU A 304 15.13 7.97 -0.01
N LEU A 305 16.12 8.77 0.41
CA LEU A 305 17.06 9.39 -0.51
C LEU A 305 17.97 8.36 -1.19
N GLU A 306 18.36 7.31 -0.48
CA GLU A 306 19.08 6.15 -1.04
C GLU A 306 18.23 5.38 -2.05
N LEU A 307 16.96 5.10 -1.73
CA LEU A 307 16.02 4.47 -2.65
C LEU A 307 15.87 5.28 -3.96
N VAL A 308 15.71 6.60 -3.85
CA VAL A 308 15.59 7.48 -5.03
C VAL A 308 16.85 7.45 -5.89
N GLU A 309 18.03 7.41 -5.26
CA GLU A 309 19.31 7.28 -5.98
C GLU A 309 19.43 5.93 -6.69
N ASP A 310 19.14 4.84 -5.98
CA ASP A 310 19.22 3.48 -6.51
C ASP A 310 18.24 3.25 -7.66
N ILE A 311 17.06 3.89 -7.63
CA ILE A 311 16.07 3.83 -8.70
C ILE A 311 16.49 4.67 -9.91
N PHE A 312 17.13 5.82 -9.69
CA PHE A 312 17.57 6.70 -10.78
C PHE A 312 18.79 6.13 -11.51
N HIS A 313 19.70 5.47 -10.79
CA HIS A 313 20.88 4.78 -11.32
C HIS A 313 20.71 3.26 -11.35
N GLY A 314 19.49 2.78 -11.56
CA GLY A 314 19.15 1.37 -11.51
C GLY A 314 19.94 0.54 -12.52
N THR A 315 20.35 -0.66 -12.10
CA THR A 315 21.08 -1.63 -12.95
C THR A 315 20.25 -2.18 -14.11
N TYR A 316 18.94 -1.96 -14.08
CA TYR A 316 17.94 -2.50 -15.02
C TYR A 316 17.04 -1.40 -15.60
N GLY A 317 17.55 -0.16 -15.65
CA GLY A 317 16.81 1.01 -16.13
C GLY A 317 16.38 1.98 -15.02
N SER A 318 15.81 3.10 -15.44
CA SER A 318 15.27 4.16 -14.59
C SER A 318 13.79 3.95 -14.31
N PHE A 319 13.38 4.19 -13.06
CA PHE A 319 11.96 4.15 -12.67
C PHE A 319 11.50 5.50 -12.12
N LEU A 320 10.20 5.75 -12.26
CA LEU A 320 9.50 6.88 -11.68
C LEU A 320 8.61 6.38 -10.53
N ILE A 321 8.54 7.14 -9.44
CA ILE A 321 7.60 6.84 -8.35
C ILE A 321 6.39 7.74 -8.56
N CYS A 322 5.26 7.22 -9.06
CA CYS A 322 4.08 8.02 -9.46
C CYS A 322 2.98 8.16 -8.39
N ASP A 323 3.31 7.80 -7.15
CA ASP A 323 2.57 8.14 -5.95
C ASP A 323 3.52 8.08 -4.75
N LEU A 324 4.09 9.23 -4.37
CA LEU A 324 4.98 9.35 -3.24
C LEU A 324 4.27 9.70 -1.92
N ALA A 325 3.25 8.91 -1.56
CA ALA A 325 2.58 9.04 -0.27
C ALA A 325 3.33 8.31 0.85
N ALA A 326 3.29 8.87 2.06
CA ALA A 326 3.78 8.22 3.28
C ALA A 326 3.15 6.85 3.56
N ALA A 327 1.96 6.60 2.99
CA ALA A 327 1.21 5.34 3.10
C ALA A 327 1.95 4.14 2.51
N HIS A 328 2.80 4.36 1.49
CA HIS A 328 3.49 3.30 0.75
C HIS A 328 4.84 2.91 1.36
N PHE A 329 5.24 3.60 2.42
CA PHE A 329 6.50 3.40 3.10
C PHE A 329 6.29 2.92 4.53
N GLY A 330 7.12 1.98 4.95
CA GLY A 330 7.27 1.54 6.32
C GLY A 330 8.74 1.53 6.73
N TYR A 331 9.00 1.08 7.96
CA TYR A 331 10.36 0.93 8.46
C TYR A 331 10.49 -0.24 9.44
N THR A 332 11.72 -0.76 9.55
CA THR A 332 12.07 -1.86 10.47
C THR A 332 12.34 -1.34 11.89
N ASP A 333 12.50 -2.23 12.88
CA ASP A 333 12.95 -1.85 14.24
C ASP A 333 14.30 -1.12 14.25
N ARG A 334 15.12 -1.33 13.21
CA ARG A 334 16.40 -0.63 13.00
C ARG A 334 16.26 0.72 12.31
N HIS A 335 15.01 1.15 12.03
CA HIS A 335 14.67 2.38 11.33
C HIS A 335 15.23 2.43 9.91
N GLU A 336 15.31 1.27 9.25
CA GLU A 336 15.59 1.15 7.82
C GLU A 336 14.28 1.27 7.05
N LEU A 337 14.24 2.10 6.01
CA LEU A 337 13.06 2.30 5.17
C LEU A 337 12.75 1.04 4.36
N ARG A 338 11.46 0.73 4.22
CA ARG A 338 10.95 -0.30 3.30
C ARG A 338 9.79 0.26 2.47
N LEU A 339 9.87 0.13 1.15
CA LEU A 339 8.77 0.39 0.22
C LEU A 339 7.79 -0.78 0.27
N THR A 340 6.67 -0.62 0.97
CA THR A 340 5.69 -1.70 1.22
C THR A 340 4.75 -1.93 0.04
N ASN A 341 4.51 -0.90 -0.76
CA ASN A 341 3.72 -0.98 -1.98
C ASN A 341 4.60 -0.62 -3.18
N THR A 342 5.08 -1.62 -3.93
CA THR A 342 5.96 -1.40 -5.08
C THR A 342 5.21 -1.01 -6.35
N ARG A 343 3.87 -1.07 -6.38
CA ARG A 343 3.05 -0.74 -7.56
C ARG A 343 3.07 0.74 -7.93
N VAL A 344 3.50 1.60 -7.01
CA VAL A 344 3.70 3.03 -7.24
C VAL A 344 4.90 3.31 -8.15
N MET A 345 5.78 2.32 -8.34
CA MET A 345 6.93 2.44 -9.22
C MET A 345 6.58 2.03 -10.64
N VAL A 346 7.01 2.86 -11.58
CA VAL A 346 6.70 2.72 -13.00
C VAL A 346 8.01 2.80 -13.79
N PRO A 347 8.33 1.81 -14.64
CA PRO A 347 9.46 1.91 -15.55
C PRO A 347 9.32 3.13 -16.48
N GLU A 348 10.40 3.87 -16.71
CA GLU A 348 10.32 5.11 -17.49
C GLU A 348 9.84 4.87 -18.94
N ASP A 349 10.19 3.72 -19.53
CA ASP A 349 9.72 3.34 -20.87
C ASP A 349 8.22 3.05 -20.93
N GLU A 350 7.65 2.43 -19.89
CA GLU A 350 6.20 2.20 -19.78
C GLU A 350 5.46 3.54 -19.63
N PHE A 351 6.00 4.44 -18.82
CA PHE A 351 5.49 5.80 -18.65
C PHE A 351 5.49 6.56 -19.98
N ARG A 352 6.63 6.58 -20.69
CA ARG A 352 6.76 7.25 -22.00
C ARG A 352 5.75 6.73 -23.01
N ARG A 353 5.61 5.40 -23.14
CA ARG A 353 4.63 4.78 -24.06
C ARG A 353 3.20 5.18 -23.70
N SER A 354 2.87 5.21 -22.41
CA SER A 354 1.54 5.61 -21.95
C SER A 354 1.25 7.09 -22.24
N MET A 355 2.21 7.99 -22.01
CA MET A 355 2.05 9.42 -22.27
C MET A 355 1.97 9.76 -23.77
N GLN A 356 2.71 9.06 -24.64
CA GLN A 356 2.70 9.30 -26.09
C GLN A 356 1.30 9.10 -26.72
N VAL A 357 0.52 8.16 -26.17
CA VAL A 357 -0.80 7.83 -26.69
C VAL A 357 -1.88 8.75 -26.11
N LEU A 358 -1.61 9.37 -24.95
CA LEU A 358 -2.55 10.22 -24.24
C LEU A 358 -2.75 11.58 -24.96
N LYS A 359 -4.01 11.88 -25.27
CA LYS A 359 -4.41 13.17 -25.84
C LYS A 359 -4.77 14.13 -24.71
N CYS A 360 -4.42 15.40 -24.87
CA CYS A 360 -4.65 16.43 -23.86
C CYS A 360 -5.16 17.72 -24.50
N GLU A 361 -5.96 18.47 -23.74
CA GLU A 361 -6.33 19.85 -24.04
C GLU A 361 -5.60 20.83 -23.11
N THR A 362 -5.40 20.40 -21.86
CA THR A 362 -4.71 21.16 -20.82
C THR A 362 -3.62 20.33 -20.16
N ASP A 363 -2.67 21.00 -19.50
CA ASP A 363 -1.62 20.32 -18.73
C ASP A 363 -2.19 19.44 -17.59
N ALA A 364 -3.40 19.74 -17.12
CA ALA A 364 -4.08 18.97 -16.08
C ALA A 364 -4.56 17.59 -16.56
N ASP A 365 -4.68 17.38 -17.87
CA ASP A 365 -5.07 16.08 -18.45
C ASP A 365 -3.89 15.11 -18.51
N CYS A 366 -2.67 15.63 -18.40
CA CYS A 366 -1.43 14.88 -18.54
C CYS A 366 -0.91 14.38 -17.19
N VAL A 367 -1.65 13.44 -16.59
CA VAL A 367 -1.30 12.84 -15.30
C VAL A 367 -1.26 11.33 -15.42
N TYR A 368 -0.20 10.73 -14.91
CA TYR A 368 -0.10 9.29 -14.69
C TYR A 368 -0.12 8.99 -13.19
N GLY A 369 -0.95 8.04 -12.78
CA GLY A 369 -1.10 7.70 -11.35
C GLY A 369 -1.67 8.87 -10.56
N VAL A 370 -0.96 9.30 -9.51
CA VAL A 370 -1.40 10.37 -8.61
C VAL A 370 -0.57 11.64 -8.80
N ASP A 371 0.75 11.52 -8.97
CA ASP A 371 1.68 12.66 -8.89
C ASP A 371 2.67 12.81 -10.07
N CYS A 372 2.59 11.95 -11.09
CA CYS A 372 3.43 12.06 -12.28
C CYS A 372 2.75 12.95 -13.34
N HIS A 373 3.12 14.24 -13.35
CA HIS A 373 2.61 15.24 -14.30
C HIS A 373 3.57 15.48 -15.46
N THR A 374 3.01 15.68 -16.66
CA THR A 374 3.73 16.18 -17.84
C THR A 374 3.04 17.43 -18.40
N SER A 375 3.71 18.17 -19.29
CA SER A 375 3.07 19.27 -20.01
C SER A 375 2.32 18.76 -21.25
N CYS A 376 1.22 19.43 -21.61
CA CYS A 376 0.48 19.19 -22.84
C CYS A 376 1.12 19.97 -24.00
N ASP A 377 1.44 19.28 -25.09
CA ASP A 377 1.81 19.96 -26.33
C ASP A 377 0.54 20.39 -27.08
N SER A 378 0.22 21.67 -26.99
CA SER A 378 -0.92 22.28 -27.67
C SER A 378 -0.91 22.11 -29.20
N THR A 379 0.26 21.91 -29.82
CA THR A 379 0.36 21.72 -31.27
C THR A 379 0.00 20.29 -31.67
N ALA A 380 0.53 19.30 -30.94
CA ALA A 380 0.27 17.89 -31.19
C ALA A 380 -1.02 17.38 -30.54
N ARG A 381 -1.62 18.16 -29.62
CA ARG A 381 -2.70 17.77 -28.69
C ARG A 381 -2.38 16.46 -27.96
N ARG A 382 -1.13 16.31 -27.55
CA ARG A 382 -0.58 15.11 -26.89
C ARG A 382 0.30 15.50 -25.73
N CYS A 383 0.34 14.64 -24.72
CA CYS A 383 1.21 14.82 -23.57
C CYS A 383 2.67 14.64 -23.96
N ARG A 384 3.55 15.46 -23.39
CA ARG A 384 5.00 15.23 -23.48
C ARG A 384 5.40 13.98 -22.71
N VAL A 385 6.56 13.45 -23.03
CA VAL A 385 7.03 12.17 -22.48
C VAL A 385 7.95 12.34 -21.28
N GLU A 386 8.46 13.55 -21.06
CA GLU A 386 9.31 13.89 -19.92
C GLU A 386 8.46 14.37 -18.73
N PRO A 387 8.69 13.81 -17.52
CA PRO A 387 8.02 14.27 -16.31
C PRO A 387 8.48 15.68 -15.92
N LEU A 388 7.57 16.51 -15.43
CA LEU A 388 7.89 17.88 -14.98
C LEU A 388 8.82 17.88 -13.76
N GLN A 389 8.65 16.92 -12.86
CA GLN A 389 9.38 16.80 -11.60
C GLN A 389 10.11 15.46 -11.50
N PRO A 390 11.40 15.46 -11.10
CA PRO A 390 12.14 14.22 -10.83
C PRO A 390 11.70 13.59 -9.50
N ASN A 391 11.99 12.30 -9.33
CA ASN A 391 11.71 11.56 -8.09
C ASN A 391 12.26 12.26 -6.84
N LEU A 392 13.45 12.85 -6.93
CA LEU A 392 14.06 13.56 -5.81
C LEU A 392 13.25 14.79 -5.38
N ALA A 393 12.72 15.57 -6.32
CA ALA A 393 11.89 16.73 -5.98
C ALA A 393 10.65 16.32 -5.18
N LYS A 394 10.02 15.21 -5.61
CA LYS A 394 8.88 14.61 -4.91
C LYS A 394 9.27 14.10 -3.53
N ALA A 395 10.42 13.43 -3.41
CA ALA A 395 10.96 12.95 -2.14
C ALA A 395 11.22 14.08 -1.14
N CYS A 396 11.83 15.17 -1.58
CA CYS A 396 11.99 16.35 -0.74
C CYS A 396 10.66 16.96 -0.32
N GLY A 397 9.64 16.96 -1.20
CA GLY A 397 8.28 17.35 -0.85
C GLY A 397 7.68 16.51 0.27
N ALA A 398 7.78 15.17 0.16
CA ALA A 398 7.28 14.24 1.16
C ALA A 398 8.06 14.29 2.49
N LEU A 399 9.38 14.58 2.43
CA LEU A 399 10.25 14.66 3.59
C LEU A 399 10.23 16.01 4.31
N LYS A 400 9.90 17.11 3.61
CA LYS A 400 10.01 18.47 4.16
C LYS A 400 9.32 18.59 5.51
N ASP A 401 8.05 18.22 5.51
CA ASP A 401 7.16 18.30 6.64
C ASP A 401 7.56 17.31 7.75
N TYR A 402 8.10 16.14 7.37
CA TYR A 402 8.55 15.10 8.28
C TYR A 402 9.86 15.46 9.01
N LEU A 403 10.81 16.08 8.29
CA LEU A 403 12.14 16.44 8.77
C LEU A 403 12.18 17.78 9.51
N LEU A 404 11.48 18.81 9.02
CA LEU A 404 11.48 20.14 9.68
C LEU A 404 10.78 20.10 11.04
N ARG A 405 9.83 19.18 11.23
CA ARG A 405 9.13 18.99 12.49
C ARG A 405 10.01 18.27 13.52
N GLY A 406 10.50 19.03 14.49
CA GLY A 406 11.38 18.55 15.57
C GLY A 406 12.87 18.64 15.24
N ALA A 407 13.24 19.35 14.18
CA ALA A 407 14.64 19.57 13.81
C ALA A 407 15.38 20.42 14.86
N PRO A 408 16.66 20.08 15.16
CA PRO A 408 17.53 20.95 15.95
C PRO A 408 17.62 22.34 15.32
N SER A 409 17.58 23.39 16.14
CA SER A 409 17.60 24.79 15.67
C SER A 409 18.83 25.10 14.82
N GLU A 410 19.97 24.49 15.12
CA GLU A 410 21.24 24.66 14.38
C GLU A 410 21.17 24.17 12.92
N LEU A 411 20.38 23.12 12.65
CA LEU A 411 20.28 22.51 11.32
C LEU A 411 19.05 22.99 10.56
N ARG A 412 18.03 23.49 11.26
CA ARG A 412 16.71 23.73 10.69
C ARG A 412 16.73 24.67 9.48
N GLU A 413 17.44 25.78 9.55
CA GLU A 413 17.50 26.77 8.45
C GLU A 413 18.21 26.20 7.22
N GLU A 414 19.37 25.56 7.40
CA GLU A 414 20.13 24.95 6.30
C GLU A 414 19.34 23.81 5.65
N LEU A 415 18.71 22.95 6.46
CA LEU A 415 17.88 21.85 5.98
C LEU A 415 16.66 22.35 5.22
N GLU A 416 15.98 23.38 5.72
CA GLU A 416 14.84 24.00 5.04
C GLU A 416 15.24 24.56 3.68
N GLN A 417 16.35 25.31 3.62
CA GLN A 417 16.86 25.85 2.38
C GLN A 417 17.17 24.75 1.34
N GLN A 418 17.88 23.69 1.74
CA GLN A 418 18.21 22.58 0.84
C GLN A 418 16.96 21.84 0.36
N LEU A 419 15.98 21.63 1.23
CA LEU A 419 14.71 20.97 0.86
C LEU A 419 13.91 21.80 -0.14
N TYR A 420 13.85 23.13 0.02
CA TYR A 420 13.18 24.00 -0.96
C TYR A 420 13.89 24.03 -2.30
N SER A 421 15.23 24.12 -2.31
CA SER A 421 16.02 24.00 -3.55
C SER A 421 15.80 22.65 -4.24
N CYS A 422 15.73 21.57 -3.47
CA CYS A 422 15.45 20.24 -3.97
C CYS A 422 14.05 20.12 -4.62
N MET A 423 13.03 20.67 -3.98
CA MET A 423 11.66 20.68 -4.51
C MET A 423 11.51 21.49 -5.80
N ALA A 424 12.38 22.48 -6.01
CA ALA A 424 12.37 23.34 -7.19
C ALA A 424 13.01 22.68 -8.43
N LEU A 425 13.61 21.49 -8.30
CA LEU A 425 14.20 20.74 -9.40
C LEU A 425 13.16 20.40 -10.48
N ARG A 426 13.55 20.54 -11.75
CA ARG A 426 12.71 20.27 -12.93
C ARG A 426 13.34 19.23 -13.85
N GLY A 427 12.50 18.48 -14.55
CA GLY A 427 12.83 17.32 -15.39
C GLY A 427 13.54 17.56 -16.74
N ASN A 428 14.31 18.64 -16.96
CA ASN A 428 14.89 18.90 -18.30
C ASN A 428 16.27 18.24 -18.52
N ALA A 429 16.29 17.24 -19.40
CA ALA A 429 17.33 16.21 -19.67
C ALA A 429 18.82 16.61 -19.82
N GLY A 430 19.19 17.90 -19.95
CA GLY A 430 20.59 18.29 -20.22
C GLY A 430 21.42 18.68 -18.99
N GLN A 431 20.78 19.22 -17.94
CA GLN A 431 21.45 19.86 -16.80
C GLN A 431 21.22 19.12 -15.48
N MET A 432 20.41 18.05 -15.52
CA MET A 432 19.87 17.38 -14.34
C MET A 432 20.89 16.62 -13.51
N ASN A 433 21.83 15.90 -14.13
CA ASN A 433 22.60 14.89 -13.37
C ASN A 433 23.56 15.51 -12.34
N MET A 434 24.10 16.70 -12.62
CA MET A 434 25.04 17.37 -11.72
C MET A 434 24.33 18.04 -10.54
N GLU A 435 23.27 18.81 -10.79
CA GLU A 435 22.49 19.48 -9.73
C GLU A 435 21.75 18.47 -8.86
N HIS A 436 21.19 17.42 -9.47
CA HIS A 436 20.54 16.32 -8.78
C HIS A 436 21.51 15.64 -7.79
N SER A 437 22.69 15.23 -8.28
CA SER A 437 23.68 14.55 -7.44
C SER A 437 24.22 15.48 -6.33
N LEU A 438 24.42 16.76 -6.61
CA LEU A 438 24.93 17.72 -5.63
C LEU A 438 23.94 17.93 -4.48
N ILE A 439 22.66 18.21 -4.78
CA ILE A 439 21.63 18.44 -3.77
C ILE A 439 21.40 17.18 -2.94
N LEU A 440 21.32 16.01 -3.59
CA LEU A 440 21.18 14.73 -2.92
C LEU A 440 22.32 14.49 -1.93
N ASN A 441 23.57 14.66 -2.38
CA ASN A 441 24.75 14.44 -1.53
C ASN A 441 24.82 15.44 -0.36
N ASN A 442 24.48 16.71 -0.59
CA ASN A 442 24.42 17.71 0.47
C ASN A 442 23.36 17.35 1.52
N LEU A 443 22.14 16.96 1.10
CA LEU A 443 21.08 16.52 2.01
C LEU A 443 21.52 15.30 2.83
N LYS A 444 22.14 14.29 2.18
CA LYS A 444 22.69 13.12 2.88
C LYS A 444 23.77 13.51 3.89
N ALA A 445 24.70 14.39 3.52
CA ALA A 445 25.75 14.84 4.42
C ALA A 445 25.17 15.56 5.67
N LEU A 446 24.16 16.42 5.49
CA LEU A 446 23.49 17.12 6.59
C LEU A 446 22.78 16.15 7.56
N LEU A 447 22.06 15.17 7.02
CA LEU A 447 21.40 14.15 7.84
C LEU A 447 22.42 13.25 8.56
N TRP A 448 23.48 12.84 7.86
CA TRP A 448 24.52 11.97 8.40
C TRP A 448 25.27 12.61 9.56
N ARG A 449 25.59 13.90 9.45
CA ARG A 449 26.25 14.67 10.52
C ARG A 449 25.51 14.50 11.85
N GLN A 450 24.19 14.61 11.86
CA GLN A 450 23.41 14.44 13.08
C GLN A 450 23.29 12.99 13.56
N ILE A 451 23.10 12.04 12.64
CA ILE A 451 23.03 10.61 13.00
C ILE A 451 24.34 10.17 13.68
N SER A 452 25.48 10.59 13.14
CA SER A 452 26.81 10.22 13.66
C SER A 452 27.11 10.76 15.07
N HIS A 453 26.48 11.86 15.48
CA HIS A 453 26.64 12.43 16.82
C HIS A 453 25.82 11.69 17.88
N THR A 454 24.80 10.91 17.50
CA THR A 454 24.02 10.08 18.41
C THR A 454 24.57 8.67 18.47
N LYS A 455 24.99 8.21 19.66
CA LYS A 455 25.64 6.90 19.92
C LYS A 455 24.79 5.64 19.63
N ASP A 456 23.63 5.78 18.99
CA ASP A 456 22.70 4.68 18.71
C ASP A 456 22.72 4.31 17.21
N SER A 457 23.91 3.97 16.72
CA SER A 457 24.13 3.36 15.39
C SER A 457 23.75 1.88 15.40
#